data_AF-A0A7W5THX1-F1
#
_entry.id   AF-A0A7W5THX1-F1
#
_cell.length_a   1.000
_cell.length_b   1.000
_cell.length_c   1.000
_cell.angle_alpha   90.00
_cell.angle_beta   90.00
_cell.angle_gamma   90.00
#
_symmetry.space_group_name_H-M   'P 1'
#
loop_
_entity.id
_entity.type
_entity.pdbx_description
1 polymer ?
#
loop_
_entity_poly.entity_id
_entity_poly.type
_entity_poly.pdbx_seq_one_letter_code
_entity_poly.pdbx_strand_id
1 'polypeptide(L)'
;MKRQSTVIPIMLAALICAMPATPVLSQVQTDLAEYKAATQSPKFDSPELALDKLKSVLASGRIEDLAALFGLNADKLRSSNDATIAYGLIREGAERQAVLRDVEGMKIVAIGDRLWPLPFPLTEAKDGKWSFDTQRGLEEIVNRRVGENELATIDTMHEYVAAQYQYASEDRDGDGIYEFAKKLISSPGKLDGLYWDANVYPEESPASALVETAAFGAAKRGDGYFGYRYRILTSQGDNVLGGKQNYIINGYMTGGFALIAWPVKYRVTGVQTFMVNGANVIYQRDLGPKTEERAAAIKDFNPDADWTVVSE
;
A
#
# COMPACT_ATOMS: atom_id res chain seq x y z
N MET A 1 -3.27 -58.75 43.90
CA MET A 1 -2.09 -57.98 44.36
C MET A 1 -2.32 -56.50 44.05
N LYS A 2 -2.55 -55.69 45.09
CA LYS A 2 -2.66 -54.24 45.00
C LYS A 2 -1.27 -53.66 44.74
N ARG A 3 -1.12 -52.79 43.75
CA ARG A 3 -0.04 -51.80 43.71
C ARG A 3 -0.67 -50.43 43.62
N GLN A 4 -0.65 -49.75 44.77
CA GLN A 4 -0.83 -48.32 44.87
C GLN A 4 0.33 -47.64 44.15
N SER A 5 0.06 -46.60 43.37
CA SER A 5 1.08 -45.68 42.91
C SER A 5 0.53 -44.27 42.94
N THR A 6 1.39 -43.42 43.46
CA THR A 6 1.12 -42.21 44.22
C THR A 6 0.84 -41.04 43.28
N VAL A 7 -0.19 -40.27 43.62
CA VAL A 7 -0.55 -39.03 42.94
C VAL A 7 0.50 -37.96 43.26
N ILE A 8 1.17 -37.42 42.24
CA ILE A 8 1.96 -36.19 42.32
C ILE A 8 1.15 -35.08 41.61
N PRO A 9 0.64 -34.07 42.33
CA PRO A 9 0.00 -32.93 41.69
C PRO A 9 1.09 -31.95 41.25
N ILE A 10 1.34 -31.87 39.94
CA ILE A 10 2.11 -30.78 39.35
C ILE A 10 1.17 -29.57 39.26
N MET A 11 1.32 -28.64 40.21
CA MET A 11 0.79 -27.28 40.08
C MET A 11 1.53 -26.58 38.93
N LEU A 12 0.85 -26.40 37.79
CA LEU A 12 1.32 -25.49 36.74
C LEU A 12 0.77 -24.09 37.07
N ALA A 13 1.61 -23.26 37.68
CA ALA A 13 1.33 -21.84 37.85
C ALA A 13 1.41 -21.15 36.48
N ALA A 14 0.25 -20.88 35.88
CA ALA A 14 0.15 -20.00 34.73
C ALA A 14 0.34 -18.55 35.21
N LEU A 15 1.58 -18.05 35.14
CA LEU A 15 1.85 -16.62 35.24
C LEU A 15 1.31 -15.96 33.95
N ILE A 16 0.11 -15.40 34.04
CA ILE A 16 -0.43 -14.49 33.04
C ILE A 16 0.35 -13.18 33.21
N CYS A 17 1.38 -12.98 32.39
CA CYS A 17 1.96 -11.65 32.17
C CYS A 17 0.91 -10.79 31.46
N ALA A 18 0.04 -10.14 32.23
CA ALA A 18 -0.78 -9.04 31.76
C ALA A 18 0.16 -7.85 31.52
N MET A 19 0.73 -7.76 30.31
CA MET A 19 1.32 -6.51 29.86
C MET A 19 0.17 -5.52 29.63
N PRO A 20 0.17 -4.34 30.26
CA PRO A 20 -0.74 -3.30 29.86
C PRO A 20 -0.38 -2.93 28.42
N ALA A 21 -1.27 -3.26 27.49
CA ALA A 21 -1.25 -2.67 26.16
C ALA A 21 -1.51 -1.17 26.34
N THR A 22 -0.46 -0.39 26.55
CA THR A 22 -0.53 1.03 26.32
C THR A 22 -0.77 1.19 24.82
N PRO A 23 -1.88 1.80 24.39
CA PRO A 23 -2.01 2.20 23.01
C PRO A 23 -0.95 3.27 22.82
N VAL A 24 0.20 2.88 22.28
CA VAL A 24 1.12 3.85 21.68
C VAL A 24 0.35 4.37 20.47
N LEU A 25 -0.40 5.44 20.68
CA LEU A 25 -0.78 6.38 19.63
C LEU A 25 0.55 6.96 19.11
N SER A 26 1.26 6.14 18.33
CA SER A 26 2.28 6.62 17.41
C SER A 26 1.50 7.56 16.51
N GLN A 27 1.73 8.87 16.67
CA GLN A 27 1.15 9.89 15.80
C GLN A 27 1.37 9.40 14.36
N VAL A 28 0.29 8.93 13.76
CA VAL A 28 0.27 8.52 12.36
C VAL A 28 0.56 9.81 11.64
N GLN A 29 1.77 9.94 11.10
CA GLN A 29 2.13 11.10 10.31
C GLN A 29 1.45 10.93 8.95
N THR A 30 0.13 11.09 8.93
CA THR A 30 -0.66 11.14 7.72
C THR A 30 -0.37 12.47 7.05
N ASP A 31 -0.15 12.45 5.73
CA ASP A 31 0.00 13.66 4.90
C ASP A 31 -1.28 14.51 4.86
N LEU A 32 -2.36 14.05 5.53
CA LEU A 32 -3.69 14.66 5.48
C LEU A 32 -4.05 15.47 6.73
N ALA A 33 -3.13 15.68 7.68
CA ALA A 33 -3.41 16.48 8.88
C ALA A 33 -3.86 17.91 8.54
N GLU A 34 -3.37 18.48 7.42
CA GLU A 34 -3.76 19.82 6.94
C GLU A 34 -5.23 19.91 6.50
N TYR A 35 -5.89 18.78 6.22
CA TYR A 35 -7.29 18.72 5.84
C TYR A 35 -8.23 18.79 7.04
N LYS A 36 -7.74 18.64 8.27
CA LYS A 36 -8.56 18.78 9.47
C LYS A 36 -8.86 20.27 9.73
N ALA A 37 -10.13 20.61 9.92
CA ALA A 37 -10.52 21.97 10.33
C ALA A 37 -10.35 22.18 11.84
N ALA A 38 -10.32 23.45 12.25
CA ALA A 38 -10.43 23.82 13.66
C ALA A 38 -11.83 23.53 14.22
N THR A 39 -12.86 23.63 13.38
CA THR A 39 -14.25 23.32 13.73
C THR A 39 -14.49 21.82 13.61
N GLN A 40 -15.12 21.23 14.63
CA GLN A 40 -15.46 19.80 14.66
C GLN A 40 -16.72 19.50 13.83
N SER A 41 -16.88 18.24 13.43
CA SER A 41 -18.12 17.74 12.85
C SER A 41 -19.31 18.09 13.76
N PRO A 42 -20.46 18.51 13.20
CA PRO A 42 -21.69 18.68 13.98
C PRO A 42 -22.12 17.37 14.65
N LYS A 43 -22.85 17.51 15.75
CA LYS A 43 -23.44 16.42 16.53
C LYS A 43 -24.91 16.22 16.16
N PHE A 44 -25.36 14.98 16.19
CA PHE A 44 -26.71 14.55 15.83
C PHE A 44 -27.31 13.66 16.92
N ASP A 45 -28.62 13.65 17.04
CA ASP A 45 -29.33 12.84 18.05
C ASP A 45 -29.42 11.36 17.65
N SER A 46 -29.25 11.05 16.36
CA SER A 46 -29.22 9.70 15.83
C SER A 46 -28.34 9.63 14.57
N PRO A 47 -27.83 8.45 14.20
CA PRO A 47 -27.07 8.29 12.97
C PRO A 47 -27.93 8.51 11.70
N GLU A 48 -29.24 8.27 11.75
CA GLU A 48 -30.16 8.55 10.65
C GLU A 48 -30.26 10.05 10.37
N LEU A 49 -30.30 10.89 11.41
CA LEU A 49 -30.27 12.35 11.24
C LEU A 49 -28.96 12.82 10.60
N ALA A 50 -27.84 12.18 10.92
CA ALA A 50 -26.55 12.46 10.29
C ALA A 50 -26.54 12.04 8.81
N LEU A 51 -27.13 10.88 8.48
CA LEU A 51 -27.30 10.42 7.09
C LEU A 51 -28.18 11.38 6.28
N ASP A 52 -29.31 11.83 6.85
CA ASP A 52 -30.20 12.79 6.19
C ASP A 52 -29.49 14.13 5.97
N LYS A 53 -28.70 14.58 6.94
CA LYS A 53 -27.87 15.77 6.78
C LYS A 53 -26.84 15.59 5.68
N LEU A 54 -26.17 14.44 5.59
CA LEU A 54 -25.22 14.14 4.51
C LEU A 54 -25.90 14.20 3.13
N LYS A 55 -27.07 13.58 2.96
CA LYS A 55 -27.84 13.64 1.71
C LYS A 55 -28.17 15.07 1.32
N SER A 56 -28.65 15.88 2.27
CA SER A 56 -28.96 17.29 2.04
C SER A 56 -27.74 18.11 1.65
N VAL A 57 -26.59 17.86 2.29
CA VAL A 57 -25.32 18.52 1.99
C VAL A 57 -24.79 18.14 0.61
N LEU A 58 -24.84 16.87 0.24
CA LEU A 58 -24.43 16.42 -1.09
C LEU A 58 -25.34 17.00 -2.18
N ALA A 59 -26.65 17.09 -1.94
CA ALA A 59 -27.61 17.69 -2.86
C ALA A 59 -27.44 19.21 -3.04
N SER A 60 -26.79 19.92 -2.10
CA SER A 60 -26.53 21.36 -2.24
C SER A 60 -25.47 21.66 -3.31
N GLY A 61 -24.67 20.67 -3.68
CA GLY A 61 -23.58 20.82 -4.65
C GLY A 61 -22.38 21.60 -4.10
N ARG A 62 -22.39 22.06 -2.84
CA ARG A 62 -21.32 22.87 -2.24
C ARG A 62 -20.35 22.02 -1.40
N ILE A 63 -19.10 21.94 -1.82
CA ILE A 63 -18.06 21.16 -1.12
C ILE A 63 -17.77 21.72 0.28
N GLU A 64 -18.04 23.00 0.52
CA GLU A 64 -17.92 23.65 1.84
C GLU A 64 -18.89 23.05 2.86
N ASP A 65 -20.11 22.71 2.43
CA ASP A 65 -21.10 22.10 3.30
C ASP A 65 -20.66 20.68 3.71
N LEU A 66 -20.05 19.94 2.77
CA LEU A 66 -19.48 18.62 3.06
C LEU A 66 -18.28 18.72 3.98
N ALA A 67 -17.42 19.70 3.73
CA ALA A 67 -16.26 19.98 4.58
C ALA A 67 -16.71 20.26 6.02
N ALA A 68 -17.71 21.13 6.20
CA ALA A 68 -18.26 21.43 7.52
C ALA A 68 -18.88 20.19 8.20
N LEU A 69 -19.59 19.34 7.43
CA LEU A 69 -20.17 18.12 7.96
C LEU A 69 -19.12 17.11 8.45
N PHE A 70 -17.98 17.01 7.76
CA PHE A 70 -16.91 16.09 8.14
C PHE A 70 -15.83 16.73 9.02
N GLY A 71 -15.95 18.00 9.40
CA GLY A 71 -14.92 18.71 10.17
C GLY A 71 -13.61 18.91 9.38
N LEU A 72 -13.72 19.11 8.06
CA LEU A 72 -12.59 19.26 7.14
C LEU A 72 -12.40 20.72 6.70
N ASN A 73 -11.18 21.04 6.27
CA ASN A 73 -10.80 22.33 5.71
C ASN A 73 -11.28 22.45 4.26
N ALA A 74 -12.29 23.29 4.04
CA ALA A 74 -12.90 23.49 2.72
C ALA A 74 -11.93 24.04 1.67
N ASP A 75 -11.00 24.94 2.07
CA ASP A 75 -10.01 25.50 1.14
C ASP A 75 -9.05 24.43 0.65
N LYS A 76 -8.60 23.55 1.55
CA LYS A 76 -7.73 22.42 1.20
C LYS A 76 -8.43 21.44 0.26
N LEU A 77 -9.68 21.09 0.55
CA LEU A 77 -10.48 20.24 -0.34
C LEU A 77 -10.65 20.85 -1.74
N ARG A 78 -10.98 22.15 -1.84
CA ARG A 78 -11.12 22.85 -3.13
C ARG A 78 -9.82 22.92 -3.93
N SER A 79 -8.68 23.05 -3.24
CA SER A 79 -7.37 23.10 -3.90
C SER A 79 -6.88 21.74 -4.40
N SER A 80 -7.53 20.65 -3.98
CA SER A 80 -7.16 19.28 -4.33
C SER A 80 -8.06 18.74 -5.43
N ASN A 81 -7.44 18.43 -6.58
CA ASN A 81 -8.12 17.79 -7.70
C ASN A 81 -8.71 16.44 -7.30
N ASP A 82 -7.94 15.62 -6.57
CA ASP A 82 -8.39 14.30 -6.10
C ASP A 82 -9.58 14.42 -5.16
N ALA A 83 -9.56 15.37 -4.23
CA ALA A 83 -10.68 15.61 -3.33
C ALA A 83 -11.93 16.08 -4.09
N THR A 84 -11.75 16.90 -5.12
CA THR A 84 -12.86 17.39 -5.95
C THR A 84 -13.48 16.28 -6.80
N ILE A 85 -12.65 15.39 -7.37
CA ILE A 85 -13.11 14.19 -8.08
C ILE A 85 -13.86 13.26 -7.13
N ALA A 86 -13.27 12.96 -5.96
CA ALA A 86 -13.90 12.11 -4.96
C ALA A 86 -15.25 12.69 -4.49
N TYR A 87 -15.34 14.00 -4.29
CA TYR A 87 -16.60 14.67 -3.97
C TYR A 87 -17.68 14.45 -5.04
N GLY A 88 -17.32 14.57 -6.33
CA GLY A 88 -18.23 14.29 -7.43
C GLY A 88 -18.75 12.84 -7.42
N LEU A 89 -17.85 11.87 -7.24
CA LEU A 89 -18.19 10.45 -7.17
C LEU A 89 -19.06 10.12 -5.95
N ILE A 90 -18.78 10.72 -4.80
CA ILE A 90 -19.59 10.55 -3.58
C ILE A 90 -21.00 11.07 -3.82
N ARG A 91 -21.13 12.24 -4.45
CA ARG A 91 -22.44 12.83 -4.76
C ARG A 91 -23.23 11.94 -5.73
N GLU A 92 -22.62 11.52 -6.83
CA GLU A 92 -23.24 10.61 -7.79
C GLU A 92 -23.69 9.29 -7.14
N GLY A 93 -22.84 8.69 -6.30
CA GLY A 93 -23.18 7.47 -5.58
C GLY A 93 -24.34 7.67 -4.61
N ALA A 94 -24.33 8.77 -3.85
CA ALA A 94 -25.37 9.09 -2.88
C ALA A 94 -26.72 9.45 -3.52
N GLU A 95 -26.73 10.02 -4.72
CA GLU A 95 -27.95 10.26 -5.52
C GLU A 95 -28.67 8.96 -5.85
N ARG A 96 -27.92 7.87 -6.08
CA ARG A 96 -28.51 6.54 -6.30
C ARG A 96 -28.97 5.91 -5.01
N GLN A 97 -28.08 5.86 -4.01
CA GLN A 97 -28.36 5.23 -2.72
C GLN A 97 -27.36 5.67 -1.65
N ALA A 98 -27.83 5.86 -0.41
CA ALA A 98 -26.98 5.99 0.77
C ALA A 98 -27.66 5.32 1.98
N VAL A 99 -27.00 4.34 2.59
CA VAL A 99 -27.54 3.52 3.70
C VAL A 99 -26.52 3.39 4.83
N LEU A 100 -27.01 3.24 6.06
CA LEU A 100 -26.15 2.97 7.23
C LEU A 100 -25.87 1.48 7.36
N ARG A 101 -24.65 1.15 7.76
CA ARG A 101 -24.20 -0.21 8.08
C ARG A 101 -23.52 -0.21 9.45
N ASP A 102 -23.82 -1.20 10.27
CA ASP A 102 -23.14 -1.45 11.53
C ASP A 102 -21.77 -2.10 11.30
N VAL A 103 -20.72 -1.48 11.85
CA VAL A 103 -19.36 -2.00 11.80
C VAL A 103 -18.69 -1.73 13.15
N GLU A 104 -18.41 -2.78 13.91
CA GLU A 104 -17.65 -2.70 15.18
C GLU A 104 -18.13 -1.61 16.17
N GLY A 105 -19.45 -1.45 16.31
CA GLY A 105 -20.04 -0.43 17.20
C GLY A 105 -20.07 0.99 16.63
N MET A 106 -19.67 1.17 15.37
CA MET A 106 -19.80 2.39 14.59
C MET A 106 -20.88 2.22 13.50
N LYS A 107 -21.29 3.33 12.88
CA LYS A 107 -22.11 3.29 11.66
C LYS A 107 -21.29 3.80 10.48
N ILE A 108 -21.30 3.09 9.36
CA ILE A 108 -20.67 3.53 8.11
C ILE A 108 -21.77 3.83 7.09
N VAL A 109 -21.64 4.95 6.38
CA VAL A 109 -22.51 5.25 5.23
C VAL A 109 -21.96 4.53 4.00
N ALA A 110 -22.75 3.64 3.43
CA ALA A 110 -22.46 2.97 2.16
C ALA A 110 -23.24 3.64 1.02
N ILE A 111 -22.55 4.00 -0.07
CA ILE A 111 -23.12 4.77 -1.19
C ILE A 111 -23.15 3.99 -2.50
N GLY A 112 -24.13 4.30 -3.33
CA GLY A 112 -24.30 3.74 -4.67
C GLY A 112 -24.67 2.25 -4.71
N ASP A 113 -24.69 1.70 -5.92
CA ASP A 113 -25.14 0.33 -6.20
C ASP A 113 -24.16 -0.73 -5.65
N ARG A 114 -22.87 -0.36 -5.58
CA ARG A 114 -21.80 -1.20 -5.02
C ARG A 114 -21.66 -1.06 -3.51
N LEU A 115 -22.50 -0.25 -2.86
CA LEU A 115 -22.46 0.00 -1.42
C LEU A 115 -21.05 0.39 -0.93
N TRP A 116 -20.40 1.29 -1.68
CA TRP A 116 -19.03 1.67 -1.36
C TRP A 116 -19.00 2.41 0.00
N PRO A 117 -18.22 1.93 0.98
CA PRO A 117 -18.21 2.50 2.31
C PRO A 117 -17.48 3.85 2.32
N LEU A 118 -18.17 4.92 2.72
CA LEU A 118 -17.54 6.21 2.95
C LEU A 118 -16.50 6.11 4.08
N PRO A 119 -15.36 6.81 3.95
CA PRO A 119 -14.25 6.64 4.89
C PRO A 119 -14.53 7.26 6.27
N PHE A 120 -15.48 8.18 6.39
CA PHE A 120 -15.83 8.85 7.64
C PHE A 120 -16.93 8.07 8.39
N PRO A 121 -16.62 7.25 9.40
CA PRO A 121 -17.65 6.57 10.19
C PRO A 121 -18.36 7.55 11.11
N LEU A 122 -19.59 7.21 11.50
CA LEU A 122 -20.33 7.83 12.58
C LEU A 122 -20.02 7.09 13.89
N THR A 123 -19.64 7.86 14.91
CA THR A 123 -19.34 7.35 16.25
C THR A 123 -20.23 8.03 17.28
N GLU A 124 -20.65 7.27 18.29
CA GLU A 124 -21.42 7.79 19.43
C GLU A 124 -20.49 8.34 20.51
N ALA A 125 -20.74 9.57 20.94
CA ALA A 125 -20.10 10.19 22.09
C ALA A 125 -20.78 9.78 23.41
N LYS A 126 -20.12 10.05 24.54
CA LYS A 126 -20.64 9.68 25.88
C LYS A 126 -21.99 10.32 26.23
N ASP A 127 -22.35 11.41 25.57
CA ASP A 127 -23.63 12.12 25.72
C ASP A 127 -24.74 11.55 24.82
N GLY A 128 -24.49 10.42 24.15
CA GLY A 128 -25.42 9.74 23.23
C GLY A 128 -25.55 10.42 21.87
N LYS A 129 -24.72 11.43 21.57
CA LYS A 129 -24.74 12.14 20.29
C LYS A 129 -23.81 11.49 19.29
N TRP A 130 -24.22 11.49 18.03
CA TRP A 130 -23.47 10.94 16.91
C TRP A 130 -22.77 12.05 16.11
N SER A 131 -21.58 11.79 15.61
CA SER A 131 -20.85 12.70 14.70
C SER A 131 -19.95 11.92 13.77
N PHE A 132 -19.67 12.45 12.58
CA PHE A 132 -18.67 11.87 11.69
C PHE A 132 -17.29 12.02 12.32
N ASP A 133 -16.54 10.92 12.38
CA ASP A 133 -15.18 10.91 12.93
C ASP A 133 -14.18 11.35 11.85
N THR A 134 -13.82 12.63 11.91
CA THR A 134 -12.83 13.25 11.02
C THR A 134 -11.49 12.53 11.06
N GLN A 135 -11.02 12.15 12.26
CA GLN A 135 -9.68 11.59 12.41
C GLN A 135 -9.63 10.19 11.80
N ARG A 136 -10.57 9.32 12.17
CA ARG A 136 -10.68 7.98 11.58
C ARG A 136 -10.88 8.05 10.07
N GLY A 137 -11.66 9.02 9.58
CA GLY A 137 -11.87 9.17 8.15
C GLY A 137 -10.63 9.57 7.36
N LEU A 138 -9.80 10.48 7.90
CA LEU A 138 -8.53 10.83 7.25
C LEU A 138 -7.53 9.65 7.32
N GLU A 139 -7.49 8.92 8.42
CA GLU A 139 -6.68 7.71 8.57
C GLU A 139 -7.11 6.63 7.56
N GLU A 140 -8.42 6.40 7.41
CA GLU A 140 -8.97 5.43 6.47
C GLU A 140 -8.64 5.76 4.99
N ILE A 141 -8.65 7.04 4.61
CA ILE A 141 -8.22 7.47 3.27
C ILE A 141 -6.75 7.08 3.01
N VAL A 142 -5.88 7.26 4.01
CA VAL A 142 -4.47 6.86 3.90
C VAL A 142 -4.35 5.34 3.84
N ASN A 143 -5.10 4.61 4.69
CA ASN A 143 -5.07 3.15 4.71
C ASN A 143 -5.48 2.54 3.37
N ARG A 144 -6.53 3.06 2.72
CA ARG A 144 -6.95 2.62 1.39
C ARG A 144 -5.87 2.84 0.34
N ARG A 145 -5.26 4.04 0.32
CA ARG A 145 -4.15 4.35 -0.58
C ARG A 145 -2.95 3.43 -0.37
N VAL A 146 -2.59 3.17 0.89
CA VAL A 146 -1.53 2.23 1.25
C VAL A 146 -1.84 0.83 0.70
N GLY A 147 -3.06 0.33 0.93
CA GLY A 147 -3.47 -0.97 0.41
C GLY A 147 -3.45 -1.06 -1.11
N GLU A 148 -3.99 -0.04 -1.80
CA GLU A 148 -3.97 0.04 -3.28
C GLU A 148 -2.54 0.04 -3.83
N ASN A 149 -1.64 0.84 -3.24
CA ASN A 149 -0.25 0.90 -3.65
C ASN A 149 0.50 -0.42 -3.39
N GLU A 150 0.23 -1.08 -2.26
CA GLU A 150 0.85 -2.37 -1.91
C GLU A 150 0.39 -3.48 -2.86
N LEU A 151 -0.89 -3.54 -3.19
CA LEU A 151 -1.42 -4.47 -4.20
C LEU A 151 -0.81 -4.21 -5.58
N ALA A 152 -0.78 -2.96 -6.04
CA ALA A 152 -0.15 -2.60 -7.31
C ALA A 152 1.36 -2.94 -7.34
N THR A 153 2.03 -2.85 -6.18
CA THR A 153 3.44 -3.23 -6.05
C THR A 153 3.64 -4.74 -6.17
N ILE A 154 2.75 -5.54 -5.59
CA ILE A 154 2.75 -7.00 -5.72
C ILE A 154 2.58 -7.40 -7.19
N ASP A 155 1.58 -6.83 -7.88
CA ASP A 155 1.36 -7.07 -9.31
C ASP A 155 2.59 -6.68 -10.14
N THR A 156 3.16 -5.50 -9.87
CA THR A 156 4.39 -5.00 -10.53
C THR A 156 5.56 -5.97 -10.34
N MET A 157 5.68 -6.62 -9.18
CA MET A 157 6.75 -7.59 -8.92
C MET A 157 6.61 -8.87 -9.75
N HIS A 158 5.39 -9.39 -9.90
CA HIS A 158 5.14 -10.54 -10.77
C HIS A 158 5.44 -10.22 -12.23
N GLU A 159 4.99 -9.05 -12.70
CA GLU A 159 5.24 -8.59 -14.06
C GLU A 159 6.73 -8.31 -14.30
N TYR A 160 7.47 -7.82 -13.30
CA TYR A 160 8.93 -7.72 -13.37
C TYR A 160 9.61 -9.08 -13.61
N VAL A 161 9.17 -10.12 -12.90
CA VAL A 161 9.73 -11.47 -13.08
C VAL A 161 9.46 -11.97 -14.50
N ALA A 162 8.23 -11.80 -15.01
CA ALA A 162 7.88 -12.16 -16.39
C ALA A 162 8.72 -11.37 -17.41
N ALA A 163 8.87 -10.05 -17.22
CA ALA A 163 9.64 -9.18 -18.10
C ALA A 163 11.13 -9.56 -18.13
N GLN A 164 11.72 -9.98 -17.01
CA GLN A 164 13.10 -10.47 -16.97
C GLN A 164 13.30 -11.73 -17.82
N TYR A 165 12.38 -12.70 -17.72
CA TYR A 165 12.43 -13.91 -18.53
C TYR A 165 12.22 -13.63 -20.02
N GLN A 166 11.33 -12.68 -20.37
CA GLN A 166 11.17 -12.24 -21.76
C GLN A 166 12.41 -11.52 -22.28
N TYR A 167 13.02 -10.64 -21.48
CA TYR A 167 14.25 -9.95 -21.86
C TYR A 167 15.36 -10.97 -22.17
N ALA A 168 15.57 -11.94 -21.28
CA ALA A 168 16.60 -12.98 -21.41
C ALA A 168 16.29 -14.08 -22.44
N SER A 169 15.14 -14.02 -23.12
CA SER A 169 14.79 -14.97 -24.19
C SER A 169 15.41 -14.62 -25.55
N GLU A 170 16.03 -13.45 -25.65
CA GLU A 170 16.68 -12.93 -26.85
C GLU A 170 18.05 -12.35 -26.51
N ASP A 171 18.95 -12.36 -27.50
CA ASP A 171 20.24 -11.67 -27.44
C ASP A 171 20.04 -10.19 -27.78
N ARG A 172 19.93 -9.35 -26.74
CA ARG A 172 19.48 -7.96 -26.86
C ARG A 172 20.55 -6.99 -27.38
N ASP A 173 21.83 -7.34 -27.23
CA ASP A 173 22.95 -6.51 -27.69
C ASP A 173 23.81 -7.17 -28.77
N GLY A 174 23.49 -8.40 -29.16
CA GLY A 174 24.06 -9.10 -30.30
C GLY A 174 25.44 -9.70 -30.00
N ASP A 175 25.80 -9.87 -28.73
CA ASP A 175 27.10 -10.37 -28.31
C ASP A 175 27.14 -11.91 -28.14
N GLY A 176 26.01 -12.57 -28.37
CA GLY A 176 25.82 -14.01 -28.26
C GLY A 176 25.48 -14.51 -26.85
N ILE A 177 25.24 -13.62 -25.88
CA ILE A 177 24.96 -13.96 -24.49
C ILE A 177 23.54 -13.58 -24.11
N TYR A 178 22.76 -14.58 -23.69
CA TYR A 178 21.43 -14.39 -23.14
C TYR A 178 21.56 -14.01 -21.66
N GLU A 179 21.21 -12.78 -21.32
CA GLU A 179 21.29 -12.25 -19.95
C GLU A 179 20.01 -11.59 -19.49
N PHE A 180 19.84 -11.45 -18.17
CA PHE A 180 18.78 -10.65 -17.57
C PHE A 180 19.12 -9.15 -17.62
N ALA A 181 18.10 -8.31 -17.57
CA ALA A 181 18.26 -6.86 -17.56
C ALA A 181 18.83 -6.37 -16.23
N LYS A 182 19.88 -5.54 -16.31
CA LYS A 182 20.49 -4.84 -15.16
C LYS A 182 19.77 -3.52 -14.81
N LYS A 183 18.81 -3.08 -15.64
CA LYS A 183 18.08 -1.82 -15.49
C LYS A 183 16.58 -2.03 -15.66
N LEU A 184 15.79 -1.25 -14.91
CA LEU A 184 14.33 -1.19 -15.12
C LEU A 184 13.99 -0.39 -16.37
N ILE A 185 14.67 0.73 -16.59
CA ILE A 185 14.48 1.63 -17.74
C ILE A 185 15.77 1.66 -18.53
N SER A 186 15.69 1.41 -19.83
CA SER A 186 16.83 1.48 -20.74
C SER A 186 17.43 2.87 -20.80
N SER A 187 18.74 2.92 -21.02
CA SER A 187 19.42 4.17 -21.34
C SER A 187 18.94 4.74 -22.69
N PRO A 188 18.99 6.07 -22.89
CA PRO A 188 18.55 6.67 -24.14
C PRO A 188 19.26 6.05 -25.34
N GLY A 189 18.50 5.55 -26.31
CA GLY A 189 19.06 4.93 -27.51
C GLY A 189 19.66 3.53 -27.27
N LYS A 190 19.27 2.82 -26.20
CA LYS A 190 19.68 1.43 -25.94
C LYS A 190 18.50 0.54 -25.58
N LEU A 191 18.72 -0.77 -25.68
CA LEU A 191 17.81 -1.84 -25.23
C LEU A 191 18.41 -2.57 -24.01
N ASP A 192 18.98 -1.83 -23.06
CA ASP A 192 19.76 -2.36 -21.93
C ASP A 192 19.00 -2.40 -20.58
N GLY A 193 17.67 -2.35 -20.65
CA GLY A 193 16.74 -2.40 -19.52
C GLY A 193 15.38 -2.97 -19.92
N LEU A 194 14.50 -3.20 -18.95
CA LEU A 194 13.19 -3.86 -19.18
C LEU A 194 12.18 -3.01 -19.94
N TYR A 195 12.29 -1.69 -19.85
CA TYR A 195 11.43 -0.74 -20.55
C TYR A 195 12.22 0.17 -21.49
N TRP A 196 11.70 0.34 -22.71
CA TRP A 196 12.10 1.36 -23.68
C TRP A 196 10.87 1.90 -24.41
N ASP A 197 10.97 3.13 -24.91
CA ASP A 197 9.86 3.77 -25.64
C ASP A 197 9.72 3.17 -27.04
N ALA A 198 8.55 2.60 -27.33
CA ALA A 198 8.22 1.99 -28.62
C ALA A 198 8.17 3.00 -29.78
N ASN A 199 8.10 4.31 -29.50
CA ASN A 199 8.23 5.33 -30.56
C ASN A 199 9.67 5.47 -31.05
N VAL A 200 10.65 4.99 -30.27
CA VAL A 200 12.08 5.01 -30.61
C VAL A 200 12.51 3.67 -31.21
N TYR A 201 11.87 2.57 -30.79
CA TYR A 201 12.18 1.20 -31.23
C TYR A 201 10.93 0.48 -31.72
N PRO A 202 10.94 -0.14 -32.92
CA PRO A 202 9.77 -0.85 -33.46
C PRO A 202 9.30 -2.04 -32.62
N GLU A 203 10.19 -2.61 -31.80
CA GLU A 203 9.91 -3.74 -30.93
C GLU A 203 9.38 -3.28 -29.57
N GLU A 204 8.31 -3.93 -29.10
CA GLU A 204 7.77 -3.68 -27.76
C GLU A 204 8.75 -4.12 -26.68
N SER A 205 8.93 -3.28 -25.66
CA SER A 205 9.74 -3.64 -24.50
C SER A 205 9.05 -4.70 -23.63
N PRO A 206 9.80 -5.58 -22.94
CA PRO A 206 9.26 -6.58 -22.02
C PRO A 206 8.34 -6.00 -20.94
N ALA A 207 8.60 -4.77 -20.50
CA ALA A 207 7.78 -4.04 -19.53
C ALA A 207 6.83 -3.02 -20.17
N SER A 208 6.44 -3.16 -21.44
CA SER A 208 5.52 -2.18 -22.07
C SER A 208 4.11 -2.23 -21.48
N ALA A 209 3.61 -3.43 -21.18
CA ALA A 209 2.32 -3.63 -20.51
C ALA A 209 2.31 -3.07 -19.08
N LEU A 210 3.49 -3.04 -18.46
CA LEU A 210 3.75 -2.54 -17.13
C LEU A 210 3.63 -1.02 -17.03
N VAL A 211 3.70 -0.26 -18.13
CA VAL A 211 3.79 1.21 -18.04
C VAL A 211 2.40 1.85 -18.00
N GLU A 212 1.97 2.18 -16.79
CA GLU A 212 0.91 3.15 -16.60
C GLU A 212 1.45 4.58 -16.69
N THR A 213 1.03 5.31 -17.73
CA THR A 213 1.52 6.67 -18.03
C THR A 213 1.52 7.59 -16.81
N ALA A 214 0.46 7.56 -16.00
CA ALA A 214 0.33 8.40 -14.80
C ALA A 214 1.33 8.00 -13.71
N ALA A 215 1.42 6.71 -13.37
CA ALA A 215 2.35 6.19 -12.37
C ALA A 215 3.81 6.36 -12.81
N PHE A 216 4.11 6.20 -14.10
CA PHE A 216 5.44 6.42 -14.66
C PHE A 216 5.83 7.91 -14.62
N GLY A 217 4.89 8.80 -14.90
CA GLY A 217 5.08 10.25 -14.72
C GLY A 217 5.35 10.63 -13.27
N ALA A 218 4.66 9.99 -12.31
CA ALA A 218 4.89 10.17 -10.88
C ALA A 218 6.28 9.67 -10.45
N ALA A 219 6.69 8.49 -10.91
CA ALA A 219 8.01 7.93 -10.64
C ALA A 219 9.13 8.88 -11.10
N LYS A 220 9.01 9.50 -12.27
CA LYS A 220 9.96 10.49 -12.80
C LYS A 220 10.10 11.75 -11.94
N ARG A 221 9.06 12.13 -11.19
CA ARG A 221 9.09 13.27 -10.25
C ARG A 221 9.60 12.89 -8.86
N GLY A 222 9.90 11.61 -8.63
CA GLY A 222 10.37 11.10 -7.34
C GLY A 222 9.25 10.59 -6.42
N ASP A 223 7.99 10.65 -6.87
CA ASP A 223 6.78 10.20 -6.14
C ASP A 223 6.66 8.67 -6.10
N GLY A 224 7.56 7.96 -6.79
CA GLY A 224 7.55 6.49 -6.91
C GLY A 224 6.58 5.98 -7.97
N TYR A 225 6.75 4.72 -8.34
CA TYR A 225 5.82 4.00 -9.20
C TYR A 225 4.78 3.35 -8.28
N PHE A 226 3.52 3.79 -8.36
CA PHE A 226 2.47 3.50 -7.36
C PHE A 226 2.91 3.80 -5.91
N GLY A 227 3.62 4.91 -5.69
CA GLY A 227 4.07 5.28 -4.34
C GLY A 227 5.25 4.45 -3.80
N TYR A 228 5.84 3.59 -4.63
CA TYR A 228 6.96 2.72 -4.26
C TYR A 228 8.22 3.03 -5.08
N ARG A 229 9.38 2.78 -4.44
CA ARG A 229 10.69 2.76 -5.09
C ARG A 229 11.07 1.33 -5.37
N TYR A 230 11.75 1.09 -6.49
CA TYR A 230 12.16 -0.23 -6.93
C TYR A 230 13.65 -0.25 -7.22
N ARG A 231 14.32 -1.35 -6.89
CA ARG A 231 15.74 -1.55 -7.20
C ARG A 231 16.03 -3.01 -7.46
N ILE A 232 16.75 -3.27 -8.55
CA ILE A 232 17.27 -4.59 -8.87
C ILE A 232 18.38 -4.94 -7.87
N LEU A 233 18.31 -6.15 -7.34
CA LEU A 233 19.35 -6.78 -6.53
C LEU A 233 20.14 -7.73 -7.41
N THR A 234 21.46 -7.64 -7.35
CA THR A 234 22.37 -8.34 -8.27
C THR A 234 23.03 -9.56 -7.63
N SER A 235 22.51 -10.02 -6.49
CA SER A 235 23.06 -11.11 -5.71
C SER A 235 22.03 -11.64 -4.71
N GLN A 236 22.28 -12.83 -4.18
CA GLN A 236 21.55 -13.42 -3.06
C GLN A 236 22.50 -13.87 -1.95
N GLY A 237 21.95 -13.99 -0.74
CA GLY A 237 22.66 -14.50 0.43
C GLY A 237 22.45 -16.00 0.65
N ASP A 238 22.88 -16.49 1.81
CA ASP A 238 22.88 -17.92 2.15
C ASP A 238 21.52 -18.46 2.65
N ASN A 239 20.53 -17.60 2.90
CA ASN A 239 19.22 -18.01 3.42
C ASN A 239 18.25 -18.50 2.34
N VAL A 240 18.70 -18.66 1.10
CA VAL A 240 17.86 -19.01 -0.05
C VAL A 240 18.42 -20.22 -0.81
N LEU A 241 17.58 -20.89 -1.58
CA LEU A 241 18.01 -22.02 -2.40
C LEU A 241 19.12 -21.57 -3.38
N GLY A 242 20.19 -22.36 -3.47
CA GLY A 242 21.39 -22.02 -4.25
C GLY A 242 22.49 -21.34 -3.43
N GLY A 243 22.20 -20.88 -2.21
CA GLY A 243 23.18 -20.24 -1.31
C GLY A 243 23.66 -18.89 -1.82
N LYS A 244 24.70 -18.31 -1.18
CA LYS A 244 25.24 -17.02 -1.58
C LYS A 244 25.84 -17.08 -2.99
N GLN A 245 25.33 -16.22 -3.87
CA GLN A 245 25.84 -16.07 -5.23
C GLN A 245 25.69 -14.64 -5.74
N ASN A 246 26.62 -14.25 -6.60
CA ASN A 246 26.52 -13.04 -7.42
C ASN A 246 25.83 -13.41 -8.73
N TYR A 247 24.83 -12.63 -9.14
CA TYR A 247 24.13 -12.85 -10.39
C TYR A 247 24.91 -12.34 -11.61
N ILE A 248 25.91 -11.48 -11.39
CA ILE A 248 26.77 -10.96 -12.45
C ILE A 248 28.00 -11.88 -12.60
N ILE A 249 28.11 -12.51 -13.76
CA ILE A 249 29.19 -13.41 -14.16
C ILE A 249 29.85 -12.83 -15.41
N ASN A 250 31.14 -12.53 -15.34
CA ASN A 250 31.90 -11.89 -16.44
C ASN A 250 31.29 -10.58 -16.97
N GLY A 251 30.56 -9.83 -16.14
CA GLY A 251 29.89 -8.59 -16.53
C GLY A 251 28.44 -8.77 -17.00
N TYR A 252 28.00 -10.00 -17.16
CA TYR A 252 26.66 -10.37 -17.62
C TYR A 252 25.77 -10.84 -16.48
N MET A 253 24.51 -10.43 -16.45
CA MET A 253 23.57 -10.87 -15.40
C MET A 253 22.94 -12.21 -15.81
N THR A 254 23.69 -13.30 -15.66
CA THR A 254 23.27 -14.65 -16.07
C THR A 254 22.99 -15.58 -14.89
N GLY A 255 23.46 -15.24 -13.69
CA GLY A 255 23.28 -16.06 -12.48
C GLY A 255 21.92 -15.94 -11.81
N GLY A 256 21.03 -15.08 -12.32
CA GLY A 256 19.70 -14.83 -11.77
C GLY A 256 19.38 -13.34 -11.67
N PHE A 257 18.31 -13.01 -10.97
CA PHE A 257 17.89 -11.64 -10.70
C PHE A 257 17.00 -11.61 -9.45
N ALA A 258 16.91 -10.43 -8.84
CA ALA A 258 15.94 -10.15 -7.79
C ALA A 258 15.59 -8.66 -7.77
N LEU A 259 14.50 -8.33 -7.08
CA LEU A 259 13.99 -6.98 -6.92
C LEU A 259 13.64 -6.73 -5.46
N ILE A 260 13.86 -5.50 -5.01
CA ILE A 260 13.32 -4.98 -3.75
C ILE A 260 12.46 -3.76 -4.06
N ALA A 261 11.34 -3.62 -3.36
CA ALA A 261 10.51 -2.42 -3.38
C ALA A 261 10.17 -1.93 -1.97
N TRP A 262 10.16 -0.62 -1.78
CA TRP A 262 9.79 0.00 -0.50
C TRP A 262 9.04 1.32 -0.72
N PRO A 263 8.17 1.73 0.23
CA PRO A 263 7.38 2.93 0.07
C PRO A 263 8.26 4.18 0.04
N VAL A 264 7.87 5.14 -0.80
CA VAL A 264 8.47 6.48 -0.84
C VAL A 264 8.32 7.22 0.49
N LYS A 265 7.15 7.11 1.14
CA LYS A 265 6.90 7.61 2.49
C LYS A 265 6.22 6.54 3.33
N TYR A 266 6.91 6.09 4.39
CA TYR A 266 6.38 5.09 5.32
C TYR A 266 5.06 5.54 5.97
N ARG A 267 4.05 4.64 6.00
CA ARG A 267 2.67 4.88 6.46
C ARG A 267 1.90 5.98 5.73
N VAL A 268 2.38 6.40 4.56
CA VAL A 268 1.69 7.37 3.69
C VAL A 268 1.49 6.80 2.29
N THR A 269 2.56 6.29 1.68
CA THR A 269 2.48 5.61 0.38
C THR A 269 2.52 4.10 0.50
N GLY A 270 2.96 3.57 1.65
CA GLY A 270 2.97 2.14 1.94
C GLY A 270 3.60 1.84 3.30
N VAL A 271 3.53 0.60 3.75
CA VAL A 271 4.11 0.11 5.02
C VAL A 271 5.14 -0.97 4.73
N GLN A 272 4.76 -1.97 3.95
CA GLN A 272 5.59 -3.14 3.67
C GLN A 272 6.74 -2.81 2.74
N THR A 273 7.90 -3.43 3.01
CA THR A 273 8.97 -3.61 2.03
C THR A 273 8.82 -5.00 1.42
N PHE A 274 8.98 -5.10 0.11
CA PHE A 274 8.82 -6.34 -0.63
C PHE A 274 10.12 -6.79 -1.29
N MET A 275 10.31 -8.10 -1.45
CA MET A 275 11.40 -8.68 -2.25
C MET A 275 10.90 -9.86 -3.07
N VAL A 276 11.42 -10.01 -4.28
CA VAL A 276 11.15 -11.16 -5.16
C VAL A 276 12.43 -11.57 -5.91
N ASN A 277 12.55 -12.86 -6.26
CA ASN A 277 13.58 -13.36 -7.17
C ASN A 277 12.94 -14.13 -8.34
N GLY A 278 13.75 -14.74 -9.21
CA GLY A 278 13.25 -15.52 -10.36
C GLY A 278 12.29 -16.66 -10.03
N ALA A 279 12.18 -17.12 -8.78
CA ALA A 279 11.18 -18.11 -8.38
C ALA A 279 9.76 -17.53 -8.25
N ASN A 280 9.59 -16.21 -8.41
CA ASN A 280 8.31 -15.50 -8.33
C ASN A 280 7.60 -15.61 -6.97
N VAL A 281 8.35 -15.86 -5.88
CA VAL A 281 7.82 -15.82 -4.51
C VAL A 281 8.10 -14.44 -3.91
N ILE A 282 7.03 -13.71 -3.56
CA ILE A 282 7.15 -12.38 -2.98
C ILE A 282 7.19 -12.49 -1.46
N TYR A 283 8.21 -11.87 -0.87
CA TYR A 283 8.40 -11.72 0.56
C TYR A 283 8.06 -10.29 0.97
N GLN A 284 7.47 -10.11 2.13
CA GLN A 284 7.15 -8.82 2.73
C GLN A 284 7.65 -8.70 4.18
N ARG A 285 8.03 -7.48 4.56
CA ARG A 285 8.39 -7.11 5.92
C ARG A 285 8.19 -5.61 6.17
N ASP A 286 7.58 -5.27 7.31
CA ASP A 286 7.56 -3.90 7.82
C ASP A 286 8.92 -3.56 8.44
N LEU A 287 9.67 -2.65 7.81
CA LEU A 287 10.95 -2.17 8.30
C LEU A 287 10.82 -0.97 9.27
N GLY A 288 9.61 -0.53 9.57
CA GLY A 288 9.29 0.50 10.56
C GLY A 288 9.57 1.93 10.10
N PRO A 289 9.63 2.92 11.02
CA PRO A 289 9.79 4.33 10.67
C PRO A 289 11.05 4.70 9.87
N LYS A 290 12.04 3.80 9.82
CA LYS A 290 13.29 3.95 9.06
C LYS A 290 13.31 3.10 7.78
N THR A 291 12.15 2.76 7.22
CA THR A 291 12.04 1.88 6.05
C THR A 291 12.93 2.33 4.89
N GLU A 292 12.96 3.63 4.54
CA GLU A 292 13.80 4.11 3.43
C GLU A 292 15.30 3.84 3.66
N GLU A 293 15.81 4.15 4.85
CA GLU A 293 17.21 3.90 5.25
C GLU A 293 17.52 2.39 5.25
N ARG A 294 16.64 1.58 5.85
CA ARG A 294 16.82 0.14 6.02
C ARG A 294 16.73 -0.60 4.68
N ALA A 295 15.76 -0.27 3.82
CA ALA A 295 15.61 -0.86 2.49
C ALA A 295 16.79 -0.49 1.57
N ALA A 296 17.31 0.74 1.67
CA ALA A 296 18.50 1.16 0.92
C ALA A 296 19.76 0.34 1.30
N ALA A 297 19.84 -0.14 2.55
CA ALA A 297 20.95 -0.95 3.04
C ALA A 297 20.91 -2.43 2.56
N ILE A 298 19.74 -2.94 2.16
CA ILE A 298 19.61 -4.32 1.66
C ILE A 298 20.25 -4.44 0.27
N LYS A 299 21.32 -5.20 0.13
CA LYS A 299 22.05 -5.36 -1.15
C LYS A 299 21.81 -6.70 -1.85
N ASP A 300 21.37 -7.70 -1.10
CA ASP A 300 21.20 -9.07 -1.56
C ASP A 300 19.76 -9.52 -1.31
N PHE A 301 19.25 -10.36 -2.21
CA PHE A 301 18.03 -11.12 -1.93
C PHE A 301 18.35 -12.18 -0.87
N ASN A 302 17.95 -11.91 0.37
CA ASN A 302 18.26 -12.78 1.50
C ASN A 302 17.18 -12.71 2.58
N PRO A 303 15.91 -13.04 2.27
CA PRO A 303 14.85 -13.09 3.27
C PRO A 303 15.25 -14.03 4.42
N ASP A 304 15.27 -13.48 5.64
CA ASP A 304 15.47 -14.21 6.90
C ASP A 304 14.11 -14.63 7.51
N ALA A 305 14.14 -15.16 8.73
CA ALA A 305 12.94 -15.65 9.43
C ALA A 305 11.91 -14.56 9.77
N ASP A 306 12.28 -13.27 9.71
CA ASP A 306 11.36 -12.16 9.97
C ASP A 306 10.67 -11.67 8.68
N TRP A 307 10.99 -12.25 7.52
CA TRP A 307 10.26 -12.01 6.28
C TRP A 307 9.14 -13.04 6.13
N THR A 308 7.98 -12.57 5.68
CA THR A 308 6.80 -13.42 5.45
C THR A 308 6.50 -13.49 3.96
N VAL A 309 6.02 -14.64 3.48
CA VAL A 309 5.54 -14.76 2.10
C VAL A 309 4.19 -14.04 2.00
N VAL A 310 4.01 -13.25 0.94
CA VAL A 310 2.72 -12.62 0.62
C VAL A 310 1.70 -13.73 0.35
N SER A 311 0.57 -13.70 1.06
CA SER A 311 -0.55 -14.60 0.79
C SER A 311 -1.48 -13.93 -0.23
N GLU A 312 -1.59 -14.55 -1.41
CA GLU A 312 -2.54 -14.18 -2.47
C GLU A 312 -3.95 -14.73 -2.21
#